data_AF-Q72J85-F1
#
_entry.id   AF-Q72J85-F1
#
_cell.length_a   1.000
_cell.length_b   1.000
_cell.length_c   1.000
_cell.angle_alpha   90.00
_cell.angle_beta   90.00
_cell.angle_gamma   90.00
#
_symmetry.space_group_name_H-M   'P 1'
#
loop_
_entity.id
_entity.type
_entity.pdbx_description
1 polymer ?
#
loop_
_entity_poly.entity_id
_entity_poly.type
_entity_poly.pdbx_seq_one_letter_code
_entity_poly.pdbx_strand_id
1 'polypeptide(L)'
;MSPVEESPEEFLARFAAHRVEVRLYPEPWGSPLLEVQTPAGFVYAMDRGAPPAPVGEARVLFHGLARKVARAQGKEGVFREGAAYRLVGTARPLEKGFYLLLARGLPVVVHWEGPMPEEAEVLLWPPLMLFRE
;
A
#
# COMPACT_ATOMS: atom_id res chain seq x y z
N MET A 1 5.52 -21.93 -3.24
CA MET A 1 5.34 -20.55 -2.73
C MET A 1 3.85 -20.39 -2.53
N SER A 2 3.38 -20.19 -1.29
CA SER A 2 1.95 -19.96 -1.06
C SER A 2 1.55 -18.62 -1.70
N PRO A 3 0.33 -18.49 -2.23
CA PRO A 3 -0.13 -17.22 -2.76
C PRO A 3 -0.09 -16.12 -1.68
N VAL A 4 0.38 -14.93 -2.05
CA VAL A 4 0.40 -13.74 -1.17
C VAL A 4 -1.02 -13.21 -0.95
N GLU A 5 -1.88 -13.41 -1.94
CA GLU A 5 -3.32 -13.09 -1.95
C GLU A 5 -4.08 -14.36 -2.36
N GLU A 6 -4.93 -14.92 -1.49
CA GLU A 6 -5.83 -16.02 -1.84
C GLU A 6 -7.05 -15.50 -2.62
N SER A 7 -7.63 -14.38 -2.15
CA SER A 7 -8.59 -13.53 -2.86
C SER A 7 -8.50 -12.08 -2.35
N PRO A 8 -8.97 -11.06 -3.11
CA PRO A 8 -9.01 -9.68 -2.63
C PRO A 8 -9.83 -9.49 -1.35
N GLU A 9 -10.95 -10.19 -1.24
CA GLU A 9 -11.88 -10.11 -0.10
C GLU A 9 -11.25 -10.68 1.17
N GLU A 10 -10.62 -11.86 1.09
CA GLU A 10 -9.93 -12.48 2.21
C GLU A 10 -8.71 -11.65 2.63
N PHE A 11 -7.98 -11.09 1.67
CA PHE A 11 -6.83 -10.23 1.96
C PHE A 11 -7.26 -8.94 2.68
N LEU A 12 -8.34 -8.29 2.21
CA LEU A 12 -8.90 -7.10 2.85
C LEU A 12 -9.41 -7.42 4.26
N ALA A 13 -10.10 -8.54 4.45
CA ALA A 13 -10.58 -8.99 5.76
C ALA A 13 -9.42 -9.24 6.74
N ARG A 14 -8.36 -9.91 6.26
CA ARG A 14 -7.16 -10.25 7.04
C ARG A 14 -6.46 -9.01 7.61
N PHE A 15 -6.37 -7.94 6.83
CA PHE A 15 -5.67 -6.71 7.22
C PHE A 15 -6.60 -5.51 7.45
N ALA A 16 -7.89 -5.74 7.72
CA ALA A 16 -8.91 -4.70 7.87
C ALA A 16 -8.57 -3.64 8.94
N ALA A 17 -7.82 -4.02 9.97
CA ALA A 17 -7.36 -3.13 11.04
C ALA A 17 -6.35 -2.05 10.58
N HIS A 18 -5.80 -2.18 9.37
CA HIS A 18 -4.80 -1.25 8.81
C HIS A 18 -5.36 -0.37 7.68
N ARG A 19 -6.68 -0.43 7.48
CA ARG A 19 -7.37 0.46 6.55
C ARG A 19 -7.32 1.90 7.04
N VAL A 20 -7.23 2.83 6.09
CA VAL A 20 -7.15 4.27 6.31
C VAL A 20 -8.23 4.98 5.50
N GLU A 21 -8.79 6.05 6.06
CA GLU A 21 -9.68 6.96 5.34
C GLU A 21 -8.86 7.79 4.35
N VAL A 22 -9.30 7.79 3.09
CA VAL A 22 -8.70 8.55 2.00
C VAL A 22 -9.79 9.16 1.13
N ARG A 23 -9.41 10.09 0.27
CA ARG A 23 -10.28 10.60 -0.77
C ARG A 23 -9.88 10.05 -2.14
N LEU A 24 -10.81 9.39 -2.81
CA LEU A 24 -10.69 8.90 -4.19
C LEU A 24 -11.19 9.96 -5.16
N TYR A 25 -10.43 10.21 -6.21
CA TYR A 25 -10.79 11.17 -7.26
C TYR A 25 -11.43 10.47 -8.45
N PRO A 26 -12.26 11.17 -9.24
CA PRO A 26 -12.91 10.61 -10.42
C PRO A 26 -11.88 10.11 -11.44
N GLU A 27 -12.09 8.88 -11.91
CA GLU A 27 -11.32 8.27 -12.99
C GLU A 27 -12.25 7.90 -14.15
N PRO A 28 -11.74 7.76 -15.39
CA PRO A 28 -12.52 7.21 -16.50
C PRO A 28 -13.14 5.87 -16.10
N TRP A 29 -14.37 5.62 -16.54
CA TRP A 29 -15.07 4.38 -16.22
C TRP A 29 -14.24 3.17 -16.69
N GLY A 30 -13.94 2.27 -15.74
CA GLY A 30 -13.13 1.07 -16.01
C GLY A 30 -11.63 1.28 -15.87
N SER A 31 -11.15 2.47 -15.47
CA SER A 31 -9.75 2.65 -15.08
C SER A 31 -9.43 1.74 -13.89
N PRO A 32 -8.40 0.89 -13.99
CA PRO A 32 -7.97 0.07 -12.87
C PRO A 32 -7.02 0.84 -11.93
N LEU A 33 -6.65 2.08 -12.29
CA LEU A 33 -5.77 2.94 -11.51
C LEU A 33 -6.60 4.06 -10.87
N LEU A 34 -6.43 4.28 -9.57
CA LEU A 34 -7.09 5.34 -8.83
C LEU A 34 -6.10 6.42 -8.42
N GLU A 35 -6.46 7.68 -8.62
CA GLU A 35 -5.84 8.82 -7.95
C GLU A 35 -6.41 8.97 -6.53
N VAL A 36 -5.51 8.94 -5.54
CA VAL A 36 -5.87 8.87 -4.13
C VAL A 36 -5.15 9.94 -3.33
N GLN A 37 -5.90 10.77 -2.60
CA GLN A 37 -5.33 11.73 -1.66
C GLN A 37 -5.14 11.07 -0.28
N THR A 38 -3.90 11.09 0.20
CA THR A 38 -3.49 10.48 1.47
C THR A 38 -2.77 11.51 2.36
N PRO A 39 -2.50 11.20 3.65
CA PRO A 39 -1.64 12.04 4.50
C PRO A 39 -0.24 12.29 3.93
N ALA A 40 0.28 11.37 3.10
CA ALA A 40 1.58 11.49 2.44
C ALA A 40 1.56 12.31 1.15
N GLY A 41 0.38 12.75 0.69
CA GLY A 41 0.15 13.37 -0.61
C GLY A 41 -0.65 12.47 -1.55
N PHE A 42 -0.62 12.78 -2.85
CA PHE A 42 -1.29 11.96 -3.85
C PHE A 42 -0.48 10.69 -4.17
N VAL A 43 -1.18 9.56 -4.24
CA VAL A 43 -0.66 8.30 -4.74
C VAL A 43 -1.60 7.73 -5.81
N TYR A 44 -1.01 6.98 -6.73
CA TYR A 44 -1.72 6.19 -7.73
C TYR A 44 -1.62 4.71 -7.36
N ALA A 45 -2.76 4.05 -7.24
CA ALA A 45 -2.84 2.66 -6.83
C ALA A 45 -3.80 1.84 -7.71
N MET A 46 -3.45 0.57 -7.93
CA MET A 46 -4.27 -0.39 -8.66
C MET A 46 -5.45 -0.81 -7.80
N ASP A 47 -6.66 -0.57 -8.28
CA ASP A 47 -7.89 -0.96 -7.59
C ASP A 47 -8.08 -2.48 -7.62
N ARG A 48 -8.35 -3.05 -6.45
CA ARG A 48 -8.64 -4.46 -6.24
C ARG A 48 -10.08 -4.69 -5.74
N GLY A 49 -10.88 -3.64 -5.63
CA GLY A 49 -12.29 -3.71 -5.24
C GLY A 49 -13.25 -3.90 -6.42
N ALA A 50 -14.55 -4.02 -6.12
CA ALA A 50 -15.59 -4.21 -7.13
C ALA A 50 -15.86 -2.91 -7.91
N PRO A 51 -15.82 -2.91 -9.26
CA PRO A 51 -16.09 -1.72 -10.05
C PRO A 51 -17.59 -1.32 -10.03
N PRO A 52 -17.92 -0.03 -10.22
CA PRO A 52 -17.00 1.09 -10.37
C PRO A 52 -16.40 1.52 -9.02
N ALA A 53 -15.21 2.13 -9.05
CA ALA A 53 -14.66 2.77 -7.87
C ALA A 53 -15.54 3.96 -7.43
N PRO A 54 -15.79 4.11 -6.11
CA PRO A 54 -16.52 5.27 -5.62
C PRO A 54 -15.67 6.55 -5.76
N VAL A 55 -16.34 7.69 -5.83
CA VAL A 55 -15.71 9.02 -5.78
C VAL A 55 -15.98 9.63 -4.40
N GLY A 56 -14.95 10.22 -3.79
CA GLY A 56 -15.04 10.84 -2.47
C GLY A 56 -14.34 10.02 -1.39
N GLU A 57 -14.81 10.15 -0.15
CA GLU A 57 -14.19 9.48 1.00
C GLU A 57 -14.41 7.96 0.92
N ALA A 58 -13.35 7.21 1.17
CA ALA A 58 -13.37 5.76 1.21
C ALA A 58 -12.37 5.23 2.23
N ARG A 59 -12.73 4.10 2.84
CA ARG A 59 -11.85 3.37 3.76
C ARG A 59 -11.11 2.27 3.02
N VAL A 60 -9.81 2.42 2.83
CA VAL A 60 -9.03 1.56 1.93
C VAL A 60 -7.82 0.94 2.62
N LEU A 61 -7.32 -0.18 2.10
CA LEU A 61 -6.07 -0.80 2.49
C LEU A 61 -5.05 -0.66 1.36
N PHE A 62 -3.87 -0.14 1.65
CA PHE A 62 -2.75 -0.14 0.71
C PHE A 62 -1.88 -1.38 0.91
N HIS A 63 -1.51 -2.03 -0.19
CA HIS A 63 -0.62 -3.18 -0.19
C HIS A 63 0.49 -3.04 -1.24
N GLY A 64 1.72 -3.38 -0.86
CA GLY A 64 2.86 -3.42 -1.77
C GLY A 64 3.70 -4.67 -1.59
N LEU A 65 4.32 -5.13 -2.68
CA LEU A 65 5.31 -6.21 -2.66
C LEU A 65 6.71 -5.60 -2.60
N ALA A 66 7.49 -5.89 -1.57
CA ALA A 66 8.85 -5.36 -1.47
C ALA A 66 9.77 -6.01 -2.52
N ARG A 67 10.41 -5.17 -3.32
CA ARG A 67 11.52 -5.55 -4.21
C ARG A 67 12.86 -5.48 -3.49
N LYS A 68 13.05 -4.45 -2.65
CA LYS A 68 14.27 -4.23 -1.88
C LYS A 68 13.92 -3.58 -0.55
N VAL A 69 14.58 -4.02 0.51
CA VAL A 69 14.48 -3.45 1.85
C VAL A 69 15.88 -3.06 2.32
N ALA A 70 15.99 -1.89 2.93
CA ALA A 70 17.18 -1.40 3.60
C ALA A 70 16.78 -0.66 4.90
N ARG A 71 17.76 -0.40 5.78
CA ARG A 71 17.56 0.52 6.90
C ARG A 71 17.42 1.94 6.33
N ALA A 72 16.45 2.71 6.82
CA ALA A 72 16.26 4.10 6.40
C ALA A 72 17.50 4.95 6.75
N GLN A 73 17.91 5.82 5.82
CA GLN A 73 19.01 6.77 6.01
C GLN A 73 18.62 8.22 5.68
N GLY A 74 17.36 8.44 5.29
CA GLY A 74 16.88 9.70 4.75
C GLY A 74 15.54 10.12 5.34
N LYS A 75 14.93 11.10 4.68
CA LYS A 75 13.65 11.66 5.11
C LYS A 75 12.51 10.65 4.89
N GLU A 76 11.68 10.49 5.92
CA GLU A 76 10.41 9.77 5.84
C GLU A 76 9.55 10.29 4.68
N GLY A 77 8.92 9.38 3.93
CA GLY A 77 8.12 9.78 2.78
C GLY A 77 7.70 8.66 1.85
N VAL A 78 6.87 9.05 0.90
CA VAL A 78 6.41 8.23 -0.22
C VAL A 78 6.94 8.88 -1.49
N PHE A 79 7.81 8.19 -2.20
CA PHE A 79 8.49 8.71 -3.39
C PHE A 79 8.13 7.84 -4.59
N ARG A 80 7.57 8.47 -5.63
CA ARG A 80 7.25 7.79 -6.88
C ARG A 80 8.50 7.70 -7.76
N GLU A 81 8.84 6.49 -8.18
CA GLU A 81 9.96 6.20 -9.09
C GLU A 81 9.43 5.51 -10.35
N GLY A 82 8.98 6.33 -11.30
CA GLY A 82 8.25 5.84 -12.48
C GLY A 82 6.92 5.20 -12.08
N ALA A 83 6.81 3.88 -12.27
CA ALA A 83 5.64 3.08 -11.87
C ALA A 83 5.74 2.55 -10.43
N ALA A 84 6.93 2.53 -9.84
CA ALA A 84 7.18 2.01 -8.50
C ALA A 84 7.08 3.10 -7.42
N TYR A 85 7.02 2.67 -6.16
CA TYR A 85 7.18 3.56 -5.01
C TYR A 85 8.35 3.11 -4.14
N ARG A 86 9.12 4.09 -3.67
CA ARG A 86 10.00 3.96 -2.51
C ARG A 86 9.28 4.55 -1.31
N LEU A 87 9.12 3.75 -0.26
CA LEU A 87 8.50 4.10 1.00
C LEU A 87 9.58 4.16 2.07
N VAL A 88 9.65 5.26 2.82
CA VAL A 88 10.60 5.42 3.93
C VAL A 88 9.78 5.74 5.18
N GLY A 89 9.94 4.93 6.23
CA GLY A 89 9.22 5.13 7.49
C GLY A 89 9.40 4.01 8.50
N THR A 90 8.50 3.94 9.48
CA THR A 90 8.59 2.94 10.57
C THR A 90 7.83 1.67 10.22
N ALA A 91 8.46 0.51 10.39
CA ALA A 91 7.87 -0.78 10.13
C ALA A 91 7.68 -1.58 11.42
N ARG A 92 6.57 -2.32 11.49
CA ARG A 92 6.35 -3.34 12.52
C ARG A 92 5.85 -4.64 11.90
N PRO A 93 6.23 -5.81 12.44
CA PRO A 93 5.70 -7.08 11.96
C PRO A 93 4.19 -7.16 12.23
N LEU A 94 3.48 -7.78 11.29
CA LEU A 94 2.08 -8.19 11.47
C LEU A 94 2.00 -9.69 11.69
N GLU A 95 2.55 -10.44 10.74
CA GLU A 95 2.63 -11.89 10.73
C GLU A 95 3.73 -12.33 9.76
N LYS A 96 3.90 -13.64 9.58
CA LYS A 96 4.97 -14.17 8.73
C LYS A 96 4.90 -13.57 7.32
N GLY A 97 5.97 -12.90 6.91
CA GLY A 97 6.11 -12.29 5.57
C GLY A 97 5.42 -10.94 5.41
N PHE A 98 4.66 -10.46 6.40
CA PHE A 98 3.91 -9.20 6.31
C PHE A 98 4.30 -8.20 7.39
N TYR A 99 4.48 -6.96 6.96
CA TYR A 99 4.84 -5.84 7.80
C TYR A 99 3.87 -4.68 7.55
N LEU A 100 3.57 -3.91 8.57
CA LEU A 100 2.94 -2.60 8.41
C LEU A 100 4.04 -1.55 8.36
N LEU A 101 4.17 -0.88 7.21
CA LEU A 101 5.04 0.27 7.05
C LEU A 101 4.22 1.55 7.11
N LEU A 102 4.56 2.44 8.04
CA LEU A 102 3.97 3.77 8.14
C LEU A 102 4.93 4.77 7.52
N ALA A 103 4.60 5.29 6.33
CA ALA A 103 5.42 6.24 5.59
C ALA A 103 4.68 7.58 5.46
N ARG A 104 5.12 8.59 6.21
CA ARG A 104 4.51 9.93 6.29
C ARG A 104 3.00 9.86 6.58
N GLY A 105 2.64 9.07 7.60
CA GLY A 105 1.25 8.86 8.00
C GLY A 105 0.42 7.96 7.09
N LEU A 106 0.99 7.44 5.99
CA LEU A 106 0.33 6.45 5.14
C LEU A 106 0.67 5.02 5.60
N PRO A 107 -0.28 4.26 6.16
CA PRO A 107 -0.08 2.84 6.43
C PRO A 107 -0.12 2.02 5.13
N VAL A 108 0.90 1.18 4.92
CA VAL A 108 0.98 0.24 3.81
C VAL A 108 1.34 -1.14 4.34
N VAL A 109 0.54 -2.15 4.01
CA VAL A 109 0.88 -3.55 4.27
C VAL A 109 1.89 -3.98 3.22
N VAL A 110 3.08 -4.38 3.65
CA VAL A 110 4.19 -4.76 2.78
C VAL A 110 4.48 -6.25 2.94
N HIS A 111 4.53 -6.97 1.83
CA HIS A 111 5.03 -8.35 1.81
C HIS A 111 6.54 -8.37 1.59
N TRP A 112 7.27 -9.06 2.47
CA TRP A 112 8.73 -9.26 2.41
C TRP A 112 9.12 -10.52 3.21
N GLU A 113 9.84 -11.46 2.59
CA GLU A 113 10.24 -12.71 3.26
C GLU A 113 11.48 -12.54 4.18
N GLY A 114 12.23 -11.44 4.00
CA GLY A 114 13.42 -11.15 4.80
C GLY A 114 13.11 -10.39 6.10
N PRO A 115 14.15 -10.09 6.89
CA PRO A 115 14.01 -9.18 8.03
C PRO A 115 13.68 -7.77 7.55
N MET A 116 12.77 -7.11 8.26
CA MET A 116 12.43 -5.70 8.06
C MET A 116 13.03 -4.88 9.22
N PRO A 117 13.88 -3.86 8.96
CA PRO A 117 14.31 -2.91 9.97
C PRO A 117 13.12 -2.12 10.55
N GLU A 118 13.19 -1.70 11.82
CA GLU A 118 12.17 -0.84 12.42
C GLU A 118 12.05 0.51 11.69
N GLU A 119 13.16 1.09 11.27
CA GLU A 119 13.20 2.22 10.35
C GLU A 119 13.62 1.70 8.97
N ALA A 120 12.67 1.56 8.06
CA ALA A 120 12.86 0.90 6.79
C ALA A 120 12.72 1.85 5.60
N GLU A 121 13.59 1.64 4.61
CA GLU A 121 13.40 2.08 3.24
C GLU A 121 13.01 0.85 2.41
N VAL A 122 11.82 0.89 1.82
CA VAL A 122 11.24 -0.20 1.03
C VAL A 122 10.98 0.29 -0.38
N LEU A 123 11.63 -0.33 -1.35
CA LEU A 123 11.32 -0.17 -2.76
C LEU A 123 10.34 -1.25 -3.18
N LEU A 124 9.17 -0.87 -3.67
CA LEU A 124 8.13 -1.79 -4.09
C LEU A 124 8.31 -2.25 -5.55
N TRP A 125 7.86 -3.47 -5.84
CA TRP A 125 7.44 -3.82 -7.19
C TRP A 125 6.16 -3.03 -7.54
N PRO A 126 6.03 -2.52 -8.79
CA PRO A 126 4.76 -1.97 -9.23
C PRO A 126 3.73 -3.10 -9.47
N PRO A 127 2.42 -2.84 -9.26
CA PRO A 127 1.84 -1.60 -8.76
C PRO A 127 1.75 -1.56 -7.21
N LEU A 128 1.57 -0.36 -6.66
CA LEU A 128 0.92 -0.23 -5.35
C LEU A 128 -0.54 -0.64 -5.50
N MET A 129 -1.03 -1.53 -4.66
CA MET A 129 -2.40 -2.02 -4.70
C MET A 129 -3.27 -1.32 -3.65
N LEU A 130 -4.54 -1.12 -3.98
CA LEU A 130 -5.56 -0.56 -3.12
C LEU A 130 -6.73 -1.54 -3.04
N PHE A 131 -7.03 -1.98 -1.84
CA PHE A 131 -8.18 -2.85 -1.54
C PHE A 131 -9.25 -2.03 -0.84
N ARG A 132 -10.49 -2.27 -1.24
CA ARG A 132 -11.69 -1.64 -0.69
C ARG A 132 -12.84 -2.64 -0.80
N GLU A 133 -13.91 -2.36 -0.07
CA GLU A 133 -15.19 -3.06 -0.21
C GLU A 133 -15.82 -2.78 -1.59
#